data_AF-A0A1E9T7U8-F1
#
_entry.id   AF-A0A1E9T7U8-F1
#
_cell.length_a   1.000
_cell.length_b   1.000
_cell.length_c   1.000
_cell.angle_alpha   90.00
_cell.angle_beta   90.00
_cell.angle_gamma   90.00
#
_symmetry.space_group_name_H-M   'P 1'
#
loop_
_entity.id
_entity.type
_entity.pdbx_description
1 polymer ?
#
loop_
_entity_poly.entity_id
_entity_poly.type
_entity_poly.pdbx_seq_one_letter_code
_entity_poly.pdbx_strand_id
1 'polypeptide(L)'
;MSINRLLSPFILKKGSQNEYNQELQRHSDAERVAFVDETFVEPSYGKDGKLHPGYYSIAAVVVEADDIAKFREDFASSFGGINYWHTTDAANNTARKRQKKDAEPHLRNSPWLVQKNIRPMLDTLGRNTKDGQNIVTLNFNIPYTDDPDERLRLRDAARAEAITALTTHLTHADPPTTTFVFEKVSDSKENSTGKKQKGKDENQKDIDTLNRLEKAGIIPPITKIFAQPTDEPLLWGADLLAWASRHLVNATNLSWLDNSKIKARFLDSHVQTELKTLNVRPLNQPSPYKRLYDENTYREAGTPGTRTEVEATYRAAEARGDQVSAGPDEKSERKNIAYRNAKDEAMGTPMPAEKEFELAVGRGYLTEGQAEKFDAEVATSSEPMDPETKESLELLAMLRKGTGTKTPVKPEQVQQAAAQQQVHRPQVNQSHGGVEL
;
A
#
# COMPACT_ATOMS: atom_id res chain seq x y z
N MET A 1 -20.83 -19.98 -27.83
CA MET A 1 -19.69 -19.21 -27.29
C MET A 1 -20.17 -18.54 -26.02
N SER A 2 -19.49 -18.75 -24.89
CA SER A 2 -19.75 -17.97 -23.68
C SER A 2 -19.51 -16.49 -24.01
N ILE A 3 -20.45 -15.61 -23.66
CA ILE A 3 -20.26 -14.16 -23.80
C ILE A 3 -19.19 -13.77 -22.77
N ASN A 4 -18.08 -13.17 -23.21
CA ASN A 4 -17.07 -12.65 -22.29
C ASN A 4 -17.70 -11.51 -21.48
N ARG A 5 -17.94 -11.78 -20.20
CA ARG A 5 -18.64 -10.91 -19.26
C ARG A 5 -17.87 -9.64 -18.92
N LEU A 6 -16.55 -9.67 -19.11
CA LEU A 6 -15.67 -8.54 -18.86
C LEU A 6 -15.75 -7.48 -19.96
N LEU A 7 -16.24 -7.83 -21.16
CA LEU A 7 -16.31 -6.91 -22.30
C LEU A 7 -17.60 -6.09 -22.26
N SER A 8 -17.47 -4.79 -22.50
CA SER A 8 -18.60 -3.87 -22.67
C SER A 8 -18.51 -3.14 -24.02
N PRO A 9 -19.59 -2.50 -24.49
CA PRO A 9 -19.55 -1.66 -25.69
C PRO A 9 -18.39 -0.64 -25.71
N PHE A 10 -18.04 -0.04 -24.57
CA PHE A 10 -16.89 0.84 -24.41
C PHE A 10 -15.58 0.15 -24.80
N ILE A 11 -15.34 -1.07 -24.30
CA ILE A 11 -14.12 -1.85 -24.62
C ILE A 11 -14.12 -2.27 -26.09
N LEU A 12 -15.26 -2.76 -26.59
CA LEU A 12 -15.38 -3.23 -27.97
C LEU A 12 -15.13 -2.11 -29.00
N LYS A 13 -15.53 -0.87 -28.69
CA LYS A 13 -15.27 0.31 -29.53
C LYS A 13 -13.78 0.62 -29.70
N LYS A 14 -12.90 0.15 -28.80
CA LYS A 14 -11.44 0.29 -28.94
C LYS A 14 -10.85 -0.65 -30.00
N GLY A 15 -11.63 -1.64 -30.47
CA GLY A 15 -11.21 -2.62 -31.46
C GLY A 15 -10.48 -3.82 -30.86
N SER A 16 -10.43 -4.93 -31.61
CA SER A 16 -9.82 -6.20 -31.18
C SER A 16 -8.29 -6.16 -31.09
N GLN A 17 -7.65 -5.15 -31.68
CA GLN A 17 -6.20 -4.94 -31.63
C GLN A 17 -5.75 -4.13 -30.41
N ASN A 18 -6.68 -3.59 -29.61
CA ASN A 18 -6.33 -2.88 -28.38
C ASN A 18 -5.78 -3.88 -27.33
N GLU A 19 -4.64 -3.56 -26.73
CA GLU A 19 -3.94 -4.44 -25.77
C GLU A 19 -4.84 -4.80 -24.59
N TYR A 20 -5.52 -3.82 -23.99
CA TYR A 20 -6.40 -4.06 -22.84
C TYR A 20 -7.58 -4.97 -23.18
N ASN A 21 -8.19 -4.79 -24.36
CA ASN A 21 -9.23 -5.69 -24.86
C ASN A 21 -8.71 -7.14 -25.00
N GLN A 22 -7.48 -7.33 -25.49
CA GLN A 22 -6.88 -8.66 -25.58
C GLN A 22 -6.63 -9.28 -24.21
N GLU A 23 -6.18 -8.51 -23.21
CA GLU A 23 -6.04 -9.01 -21.84
C GLU A 23 -7.38 -9.48 -21.28
N LEU A 24 -8.44 -8.68 -21.42
CA LEU A 24 -9.79 -9.09 -20.97
C LEU A 24 -10.31 -10.33 -21.70
N GLN A 25 -9.91 -10.54 -22.96
CA GLN A 25 -10.23 -11.76 -23.71
C GLN A 25 -9.50 -12.99 -23.17
N ARG A 26 -8.22 -12.86 -22.82
CA ARG A 26 -7.42 -13.96 -22.25
C ARG A 26 -7.91 -14.40 -20.88
N HIS A 27 -8.47 -13.47 -20.11
CA HIS A 27 -8.92 -13.69 -18.74
C HIS A 27 -10.45 -13.69 -18.60
N SER A 28 -11.15 -14.14 -19.65
CA SER A 28 -12.62 -14.16 -19.71
C SER A 28 -13.31 -15.02 -18.64
N ASP A 29 -12.54 -15.89 -17.98
CA ASP A 29 -12.93 -16.79 -16.90
C ASP A 29 -12.90 -16.13 -15.51
N ALA A 30 -12.38 -14.91 -15.37
CA ALA A 30 -12.39 -14.19 -14.10
C ALA A 30 -13.80 -14.10 -13.51
N GLU A 31 -13.95 -14.42 -12.22
CA GLU A 31 -15.22 -14.32 -11.50
C GLU A 31 -15.47 -12.91 -10.95
N ARG A 32 -14.39 -12.21 -10.61
CA ARG A 32 -14.38 -10.82 -10.14
C ARG A 32 -13.05 -10.16 -10.43
N VAL A 33 -13.06 -8.83 -10.51
CA VAL A 33 -11.88 -8.01 -10.80
C VAL A 33 -11.77 -6.91 -9.76
N ALA A 34 -10.57 -6.73 -9.20
CA ALA A 34 -10.23 -5.57 -8.37
C ALA A 34 -9.59 -4.48 -9.24
N PHE A 35 -10.21 -3.31 -9.32
CA PHE A 35 -9.65 -2.12 -9.95
C PHE A 35 -8.95 -1.28 -8.89
N VAL A 36 -7.66 -1.00 -9.10
CA VAL A 36 -6.76 -0.50 -8.06
C VAL A 36 -6.13 0.83 -8.47
N ASP A 37 -6.24 1.80 -7.58
CA ASP A 37 -5.57 3.09 -7.65
C ASP A 37 -5.19 3.56 -6.24
N GLU A 38 -4.36 4.60 -6.13
CA GLU A 38 -3.74 5.04 -4.90
C GLU A 38 -3.99 6.50 -4.55
N THR A 39 -3.71 6.84 -3.30
CA THR A 39 -3.44 8.22 -2.91
C THR A 39 -2.41 8.24 -1.79
N PHE A 40 -1.65 9.32 -1.70
CA PHE A 40 -0.66 9.46 -0.63
C PHE A 40 -0.55 10.91 -0.15
N VAL A 41 -0.03 11.03 1.07
CA VAL A 41 0.40 12.29 1.68
C VAL A 41 1.81 12.08 2.20
N GLU A 42 2.77 12.87 1.71
CA GLU A 42 4.15 12.82 2.23
C GLU A 42 4.20 13.39 3.65
N PRO A 43 5.02 12.81 4.53
CA PRO A 43 5.46 13.51 5.73
C PRO A 43 6.22 14.78 5.34
N SER A 44 5.88 15.91 5.95
CA SER A 44 6.53 17.20 5.65
C SER A 44 6.43 18.19 6.80
N TYR A 45 7.38 19.13 6.87
CA TYR A 45 7.21 20.31 7.73
C TYR A 45 6.19 21.27 7.13
N GLY A 46 5.18 21.61 7.93
CA GLY A 46 4.18 22.62 7.61
C GLY A 46 4.77 24.03 7.70
N LYS A 47 4.00 25.02 7.21
CA LYS A 47 4.40 26.44 7.31
C LYS A 47 4.52 26.96 8.75
N ASP A 48 3.88 26.27 9.69
CA ASP A 48 3.95 26.54 11.12
C ASP A 48 5.19 25.92 11.79
N GLY A 49 6.07 25.28 11.01
CA GLY A 49 7.29 24.64 11.51
C GLY A 49 7.04 23.29 12.19
N LYS A 50 5.82 22.76 12.16
CA LYS A 50 5.51 21.43 12.70
C LYS A 50 5.77 20.35 11.68
N LEU A 51 6.30 19.23 12.13
CA LEU A 51 6.38 18.02 11.33
C LEU A 51 4.99 17.35 11.26
N HIS A 52 4.41 17.31 10.08
CA HIS A 52 3.16 16.61 9.81
C HIS A 52 3.46 15.18 9.33
N PRO A 53 2.86 14.16 9.97
CA PRO A 53 3.02 12.79 9.49
C PRO A 53 2.23 12.56 8.19
N GLY A 54 2.71 11.59 7.41
CA GLY A 54 2.10 11.18 6.15
C GLY A 54 1.32 9.88 6.25
N TYR A 55 0.86 9.39 5.10
CA TYR A 55 0.38 8.02 4.92
C TYR A 55 0.31 7.66 3.44
N TYR A 56 0.29 6.35 3.17
CA TYR A 56 0.01 5.78 1.86
C TYR A 56 -1.33 5.06 1.89
N SER A 57 -2.09 5.13 0.81
CA SER A 57 -3.36 4.43 0.69
C SER A 57 -3.54 3.83 -0.68
N ILE A 58 -4.06 2.61 -0.73
CA ILE A 58 -4.48 1.97 -1.96
C ILE A 58 -5.95 1.61 -1.84
N ALA A 59 -6.73 2.04 -2.82
CA ALA A 59 -8.15 1.75 -2.92
C ALA A 59 -8.39 0.70 -4.00
N ALA A 60 -9.23 -0.28 -3.67
CA ALA A 60 -9.69 -1.31 -4.60
C ALA A 60 -11.21 -1.29 -4.70
N VAL A 61 -11.70 -1.12 -5.92
CA VAL A 61 -13.10 -1.34 -6.28
C VAL A 61 -13.21 -2.76 -6.82
N VAL A 62 -13.82 -3.66 -6.04
CA VAL A 62 -14.01 -5.07 -6.42
C VAL A 62 -15.38 -5.23 -7.06
N VAL A 63 -15.41 -5.79 -8.27
CA VAL A 63 -16.63 -5.94 -9.07
C VAL A 63 -16.76 -7.37 -9.56
N GLU A 64 -17.94 -7.98 -9.41
CA GLU A 64 -18.23 -9.29 -10.00
C GLU A 64 -18.25 -9.20 -11.52
N ALA A 65 -17.78 -10.24 -12.20
CA ALA A 65 -17.66 -10.26 -13.65
C ALA A 65 -18.97 -9.97 -14.38
N ASP A 66 -20.11 -10.43 -13.85
CA ASP A 66 -21.44 -10.20 -14.42
C ASP A 66 -21.87 -8.72 -14.37
N ASP A 67 -21.31 -7.93 -13.44
CA ASP A 67 -21.67 -6.54 -13.20
C ASP A 67 -20.72 -5.56 -13.93
N ILE A 68 -19.50 -5.99 -14.28
CA ILE A 68 -18.45 -5.15 -14.87
C ILE A 68 -18.91 -4.42 -16.12
N ALA A 69 -19.54 -5.12 -17.07
CA ALA A 69 -19.89 -4.52 -18.36
C ALA A 69 -20.88 -3.36 -18.19
N LYS A 70 -21.91 -3.56 -17.35
CA LYS A 70 -22.89 -2.51 -17.04
C LYS A 70 -22.24 -1.36 -16.29
N PHE A 71 -21.44 -1.66 -15.27
CA PHE A 71 -20.82 -0.64 -14.45
C PHE A 71 -19.88 0.27 -15.27
N ARG A 72 -19.14 -0.31 -16.20
CA ARG A 72 -18.26 0.44 -17.12
C ARG A 72 -19.05 1.42 -17.99
N GLU A 73 -20.18 0.99 -18.56
CA GLU A 73 -21.04 1.87 -19.36
C GLU A 73 -21.70 2.97 -18.51
N ASP A 74 -22.12 2.66 -17.28
CA ASP A 74 -22.67 3.64 -16.35
C ASP A 74 -21.65 4.75 -16.06
N PHE A 75 -20.38 4.42 -15.82
CA PHE A 75 -19.32 5.43 -15.64
C PHE A 75 -19.07 6.26 -16.89
N ALA A 76 -18.89 5.62 -18.05
CA ALA A 76 -18.64 6.31 -19.30
C ALA A 76 -19.81 7.26 -19.69
N SER A 77 -21.05 6.83 -19.41
CA SER A 77 -22.26 7.59 -19.75
C SER A 77 -22.63 8.67 -18.73
N SER A 78 -22.20 8.55 -17.46
CA SER A 78 -22.61 9.44 -16.35
C SER A 78 -22.42 10.93 -16.63
N PHE A 79 -21.53 11.29 -17.56
CA PHE A 79 -21.32 12.67 -17.98
C PHE A 79 -21.00 12.76 -19.47
N GLY A 80 -21.88 12.24 -20.34
CA GLY A 80 -21.81 12.53 -21.77
C GLY A 80 -20.59 11.98 -22.51
N GLY A 81 -20.06 10.83 -22.08
CA GLY A 81 -18.93 10.17 -22.75
C GLY A 81 -17.58 10.66 -22.24
N ILE A 82 -17.32 10.49 -20.95
CA ILE A 82 -16.00 10.80 -20.35
C ILE A 82 -14.93 10.00 -21.11
N ASN A 83 -13.88 10.70 -21.55
CA ASN A 83 -12.71 10.09 -22.16
C ASN A 83 -11.44 10.20 -21.30
N TYR A 84 -11.49 11.01 -20.23
CA TYR A 84 -10.45 11.11 -19.22
C TYR A 84 -10.99 11.75 -17.92
N TRP A 85 -10.55 11.19 -16.79
CA TRP A 85 -10.86 11.66 -15.45
C TRP A 85 -9.62 11.59 -14.54
N HIS A 86 -9.53 12.53 -13.61
CA HIS A 86 -8.63 12.48 -12.44
C HIS A 86 -9.25 13.35 -11.34
N THR A 87 -9.58 12.77 -10.19
CA THR A 87 -10.48 13.38 -9.20
C THR A 87 -9.89 14.63 -8.59
N THR A 88 -8.57 14.64 -8.36
CA THR A 88 -7.88 15.83 -7.85
C THR A 88 -7.92 16.99 -8.85
N ASP A 89 -7.81 16.72 -10.15
CA ASP A 89 -7.95 17.76 -11.18
C ASP A 89 -9.38 18.28 -11.26
N ALA A 90 -10.37 17.38 -11.12
CA ALA A 90 -11.76 17.78 -11.04
C ALA A 90 -12.03 18.67 -9.82
N ALA A 91 -11.54 18.30 -8.65
CA ALA A 91 -11.68 19.07 -7.41
C ALA A 91 -11.09 20.49 -7.54
N ASN A 92 -9.99 20.60 -8.28
CA ASN A 92 -9.32 21.87 -8.56
C ASN A 92 -9.93 22.66 -9.71
N ASN A 93 -11.05 22.19 -10.28
CA ASN A 93 -11.73 22.77 -11.45
C ASN A 93 -10.77 23.02 -12.62
N THR A 94 -9.85 22.09 -12.86
CA THR A 94 -8.77 22.24 -13.85
C THR A 94 -9.30 22.49 -15.26
N ALA A 95 -10.47 21.95 -15.63
CA ALA A 95 -11.11 22.25 -16.92
C ALA A 95 -11.40 23.74 -17.11
N ARG A 96 -11.82 24.46 -16.04
CA ARG A 96 -12.10 25.91 -16.10
C ARG A 96 -10.83 26.74 -16.22
N LYS A 97 -9.72 26.26 -15.66
CA LYS A 97 -8.41 26.94 -15.73
C LYS A 97 -7.74 26.80 -17.09
N ARG A 98 -8.09 25.77 -17.87
CA ARG A 98 -7.43 25.40 -19.12
C ARG A 98 -8.25 25.63 -20.38
N GLN A 99 -9.40 26.32 -20.29
CA GLN A 99 -10.29 26.57 -21.43
C GLN A 99 -9.55 27.29 -22.58
N LYS A 100 -9.16 26.51 -23.60
CA LYS A 100 -8.98 27.01 -24.97
C LYS A 100 -10.29 26.72 -25.69
N LYS A 101 -10.88 27.76 -26.30
CA LYS A 101 -12.26 27.77 -26.79
C LYS A 101 -12.59 26.65 -27.80
N ASP A 102 -11.58 26.03 -28.40
CA ASP A 102 -11.72 25.07 -29.51
C ASP A 102 -10.75 23.85 -29.43
N ALA A 103 -10.21 23.52 -28.26
CA ALA A 103 -9.25 22.40 -28.14
C ALA A 103 -9.97 21.04 -27.98
N GLU A 104 -9.53 20.02 -28.72
CA GLU A 104 -10.07 18.66 -28.59
C GLU A 104 -9.95 18.12 -27.16
N PRO A 105 -10.98 17.44 -26.62
CA PRO A 105 -10.91 16.80 -25.31
C PRO A 105 -9.83 15.71 -25.27
N HIS A 106 -8.82 15.88 -24.43
CA HIS A 106 -7.79 14.88 -24.13
C HIS A 106 -7.36 15.01 -22.66
N LEU A 107 -6.42 14.17 -22.18
CA LEU A 107 -5.93 14.17 -20.78
C LEU A 107 -5.79 15.57 -20.14
N ARG A 108 -5.25 16.55 -20.87
CA ARG A 108 -4.99 17.89 -20.33
C ARG A 108 -6.15 18.89 -20.49
N ASN A 109 -7.18 18.55 -21.27
CA ASN A 109 -8.29 19.42 -21.66
C ASN A 109 -9.67 18.74 -21.55
N SER A 110 -9.82 17.76 -20.66
CA SER A 110 -11.13 17.12 -20.43
C SER A 110 -12.10 18.12 -19.82
N PRO A 111 -13.25 18.44 -20.48
CA PRO A 111 -14.23 19.40 -19.96
C PRO A 111 -14.90 18.91 -18.68
N TRP A 112 -14.73 17.62 -18.36
CA TRP A 112 -15.33 16.94 -17.22
C TRP A 112 -14.53 17.14 -15.93
N LEU A 113 -13.31 17.67 -15.97
CA LEU A 113 -12.48 17.98 -14.79
C LEU A 113 -12.99 19.22 -14.05
N VAL A 114 -14.22 19.13 -13.54
CA VAL A 114 -14.89 20.14 -12.72
C VAL A 114 -15.48 19.50 -11.47
N GLN A 115 -15.43 20.22 -10.36
CA GLN A 115 -15.74 19.69 -9.03
C GLN A 115 -17.18 19.19 -8.93
N LYS A 116 -18.11 19.84 -9.66
CA LYS A 116 -19.52 19.44 -9.71
C LYS A 116 -19.75 18.01 -10.22
N ASN A 117 -18.78 17.41 -10.93
CA ASN A 117 -18.90 16.06 -11.48
C ASN A 117 -18.40 14.99 -10.52
N ILE A 118 -17.65 15.33 -9.47
CA ILE A 118 -17.16 14.33 -8.49
C ILE A 118 -18.34 13.62 -7.85
N ARG A 119 -19.35 14.40 -7.45
CA ARG A 119 -20.48 13.88 -6.70
C ARG A 119 -21.29 12.84 -7.49
N PRO A 120 -21.77 13.11 -8.71
CA PRO A 120 -22.52 12.08 -9.41
C PRO A 120 -21.65 10.89 -9.87
N MET A 121 -20.32 11.04 -10.03
CA MET A 121 -19.45 9.87 -10.24
C MET A 121 -19.35 8.98 -9.00
N LEU A 122 -19.22 9.57 -7.80
CA LEU A 122 -19.30 8.82 -6.54
C LEU A 122 -20.67 8.16 -6.37
N ASP A 123 -21.76 8.82 -6.78
CA ASP A 123 -23.10 8.23 -6.75
C ASP A 123 -23.23 7.06 -7.76
N THR A 124 -22.51 7.09 -8.88
CA THR A 124 -22.40 5.96 -9.81
C THR A 124 -21.59 4.81 -9.21
N LEU A 125 -20.48 5.11 -8.54
CA LEU A 125 -19.68 4.12 -7.80
C LEU A 125 -20.52 3.43 -6.71
N GLY A 126 -21.20 4.20 -5.86
CA GLY A 126 -22.01 3.66 -4.78
C GLY A 126 -23.23 2.85 -5.25
N ARG A 127 -23.81 3.17 -6.41
CA ARG A 127 -24.93 2.39 -6.98
C ARG A 127 -24.52 1.02 -7.54
N ASN A 128 -23.26 0.88 -7.94
CA ASN A 128 -22.77 -0.30 -8.65
C ASN A 128 -21.77 -1.13 -7.83
N THR A 129 -21.48 -0.73 -6.59
CA THR A 129 -20.65 -1.52 -5.66
C THR A 129 -21.49 -2.07 -4.54
N LYS A 130 -21.16 -3.29 -4.08
CA LYS A 130 -21.84 -3.89 -2.93
C LYS A 130 -21.14 -3.46 -1.64
N ASP A 131 -21.92 -3.35 -0.58
CA ASP A 131 -21.42 -2.99 0.74
C ASP A 131 -20.29 -3.94 1.17
N GLY A 132 -19.14 -3.37 1.56
CA GLY A 132 -18.02 -4.12 2.09
C GLY A 132 -17.12 -4.82 1.06
N GLN A 133 -17.40 -4.69 -0.24
CA GLN A 133 -16.50 -5.21 -1.29
C GLN A 133 -15.35 -4.24 -1.60
N ASN A 134 -15.57 -2.94 -1.45
CA ASN A 134 -14.53 -1.95 -1.66
C ASN A 134 -13.56 -1.95 -0.48
N ILE A 135 -12.27 -2.11 -0.77
CA ILE A 135 -11.20 -2.16 0.25
C ILE A 135 -10.32 -0.93 0.10
N VAL A 136 -9.93 -0.33 1.22
CA VAL A 136 -8.94 0.74 1.26
C VAL A 136 -7.88 0.34 2.29
N THR A 137 -6.64 0.17 1.85
CA THR A 137 -5.51 -0.03 2.77
C THR A 137 -4.93 1.31 3.19
N LEU A 138 -4.44 1.39 4.42
CA LEU A 138 -3.83 2.59 5.00
C LEU A 138 -2.51 2.22 5.68
N ASN A 139 -1.42 2.81 5.20
CA ASN A 139 -0.11 2.74 5.83
C ASN A 139 0.23 4.09 6.46
N PHE A 140 0.12 4.19 7.79
CA PHE A 140 0.43 5.40 8.57
C PHE A 140 1.92 5.55 8.91
N ASN A 141 2.73 4.55 8.59
CA ASN A 141 4.10 4.42 9.08
C ASN A 141 5.10 4.77 7.98
N ILE A 142 5.09 6.03 7.54
CA ILE A 142 6.09 6.55 6.59
C ILE A 142 7.08 7.46 7.33
N PRO A 143 8.38 7.14 7.37
CA PRO A 143 9.34 7.99 8.05
C PRO A 143 9.54 9.34 7.35
N TYR A 144 9.92 10.36 8.12
CA TYR A 144 10.37 11.63 7.55
C TYR A 144 11.86 11.62 7.21
N THR A 145 12.22 12.19 6.06
CA THR A 145 13.60 12.49 5.68
C THR A 145 13.65 13.70 4.74
N ASP A 146 14.71 14.50 4.87
CA ASP A 146 15.02 15.61 3.97
C ASP A 146 15.60 15.12 2.63
N ASP A 147 16.18 13.92 2.60
CA ASP A 147 16.77 13.32 1.40
C ASP A 147 15.67 12.91 0.40
N PRO A 148 15.59 13.54 -0.79
CA PRO A 148 14.56 13.23 -1.78
C PRO A 148 14.61 11.80 -2.31
N ASP A 149 15.80 11.20 -2.46
CA ASP A 149 15.94 9.85 -3.01
C ASP A 149 15.50 8.82 -1.97
N GLU A 150 15.87 9.04 -0.71
CA GLU A 150 15.40 8.22 0.40
C GLU A 150 13.89 8.38 0.65
N ARG A 151 13.36 9.60 0.55
CA ARG A 151 11.91 9.84 0.66
C ARG A 151 11.14 9.09 -0.42
N LEU A 152 11.65 9.06 -1.65
CA LEU A 152 11.08 8.27 -2.74
C LEU A 152 11.13 6.77 -2.42
N ARG A 153 12.26 6.26 -1.92
CA ARG A 153 12.42 4.86 -1.52
C ARG A 153 11.43 4.46 -0.42
N LEU A 154 11.25 5.31 0.59
CA LEU A 154 10.31 5.10 1.70
C LEU A 154 8.86 5.13 1.24
N ARG A 155 8.50 6.04 0.33
CA ARG A 155 7.19 6.09 -0.31
C ARG A 155 6.90 4.80 -1.08
N ASP A 156 7.86 4.34 -1.88
CA ASP A 156 7.71 3.12 -2.68
C ASP A 156 7.62 1.86 -1.79
N ALA A 157 8.31 1.85 -0.65
CA ALA A 157 8.16 0.81 0.36
C ALA A 157 6.75 0.80 0.97
N ALA A 158 6.23 1.98 1.36
CA ALA A 158 4.88 2.09 1.90
C ALA A 158 3.80 1.68 0.88
N ARG A 159 4.02 1.98 -0.41
CA ARG A 159 3.20 1.46 -1.52
C ARG A 159 3.24 -0.07 -1.58
N ALA A 160 4.43 -0.67 -1.58
CA ALA A 160 4.58 -2.12 -1.65
C ALA A 160 3.89 -2.83 -0.46
N GLU A 161 3.98 -2.28 0.75
CA GLU A 161 3.29 -2.78 1.93
C GLU A 161 1.77 -2.68 1.80
N ALA A 162 1.25 -1.56 1.27
CA ALA A 162 -0.18 -1.39 1.01
C ALA A 162 -0.69 -2.37 -0.07
N ILE A 163 0.09 -2.62 -1.14
CA ILE A 163 -0.22 -3.63 -2.17
C ILE A 163 -0.23 -5.02 -1.53
N THR A 164 0.75 -5.32 -0.68
CA THR A 164 0.85 -6.60 0.03
C THR A 164 -0.39 -6.84 0.87
N ALA A 165 -0.80 -5.86 1.67
CA ALA A 165 -1.99 -5.96 2.50
C ALA A 165 -3.27 -6.16 1.66
N LEU A 166 -3.42 -5.39 0.57
CA LEU A 166 -4.58 -5.46 -0.30
C LEU A 166 -4.70 -6.83 -0.97
N THR A 167 -3.62 -7.28 -1.60
CA THR A 167 -3.62 -8.52 -2.38
C THR A 167 -3.70 -9.75 -1.50
N THR A 168 -3.02 -9.77 -0.35
CA THR A 168 -3.17 -10.83 0.65
C THR A 168 -4.62 -10.90 1.13
N HIS A 169 -5.23 -9.77 1.51
CA HIS A 169 -6.62 -9.76 1.97
C HIS A 169 -7.59 -10.29 0.90
N LEU A 170 -7.47 -9.82 -0.34
CA LEU A 170 -8.43 -10.13 -1.40
C LEU A 170 -8.26 -11.54 -1.99
N THR A 171 -7.04 -12.08 -2.01
CA THR A 171 -6.78 -13.44 -2.50
C THR A 171 -7.16 -14.52 -1.49
N HIS A 172 -7.23 -14.19 -0.19
CA HIS A 172 -7.69 -15.09 0.88
C HIS A 172 -9.15 -14.88 1.27
N ALA A 173 -9.85 -13.93 0.63
CA ALA A 173 -11.27 -13.72 0.83
C ALA A 173 -12.10 -14.91 0.30
N ASP A 174 -13.34 -15.02 0.76
CA ASP A 174 -14.31 -15.99 0.24
C ASP A 174 -15.48 -15.28 -0.48
N PRO A 175 -15.62 -15.41 -1.81
CA PRO A 175 -14.69 -16.08 -2.71
C PRO A 175 -13.45 -15.19 -3.03
N PRO A 176 -12.34 -15.79 -3.48
CA PRO A 176 -11.08 -15.07 -3.67
C PRO A 176 -11.13 -14.16 -4.89
N THR A 177 -10.37 -13.07 -4.86
CA THR A 177 -10.11 -12.23 -6.03
C THR A 177 -8.76 -12.58 -6.63
N THR A 178 -8.76 -13.06 -7.88
CA THR A 178 -7.54 -13.50 -8.57
C THR A 178 -7.16 -12.63 -9.75
N THR A 179 -7.96 -11.61 -10.09
CA THR A 179 -7.68 -10.68 -11.20
C THR A 179 -7.66 -9.25 -10.69
N PHE A 180 -6.56 -8.56 -10.98
CA PHE A 180 -6.32 -7.18 -10.55
C PHE A 180 -5.98 -6.32 -11.76
N VAL A 181 -6.60 -5.13 -11.83
CA VAL A 181 -6.31 -4.10 -12.82
C VAL A 181 -5.75 -2.90 -12.08
N PHE A 182 -4.45 -2.65 -12.24
CA PHE A 182 -3.75 -1.51 -11.66
C PHE A 182 -3.69 -0.35 -12.65
N GLU A 183 -3.77 0.88 -12.15
CA GLU A 183 -3.46 2.05 -12.96
C GLU A 183 -2.01 2.01 -13.46
N LYS A 184 -1.85 2.12 -14.77
CA LYS A 184 -0.55 2.22 -15.43
C LYS A 184 0.00 3.63 -15.31
N VAL A 185 1.16 3.79 -14.68
CA VAL A 185 1.87 5.06 -14.67
C VAL A 185 2.39 5.36 -16.08
N SER A 186 2.05 6.54 -16.62
CA SER A 186 2.50 6.95 -17.95
C SER A 186 4.01 7.26 -17.99
N ASP A 187 4.66 6.93 -19.12
CA ASP A 187 6.10 7.17 -19.35
C ASP A 187 6.52 8.65 -19.41
N SER A 188 5.58 9.59 -19.22
CA SER A 188 5.77 11.03 -19.50
C SER A 188 5.57 11.96 -18.30
N LYS A 189 5.75 11.48 -17.07
CA LYS A 189 5.84 12.39 -15.92
C LYS A 189 7.21 13.09 -15.95
N GLU A 190 7.18 14.35 -16.34
CA GLU A 190 8.29 15.29 -16.21
C GLU A 190 8.29 15.79 -14.76
N ASN A 191 9.35 15.50 -14.02
CA ASN A 191 9.49 15.91 -12.63
C ASN A 191 9.62 17.44 -12.56
N SER A 192 9.35 18.04 -11.40
CA SER A 192 9.62 19.45 -11.09
C SER A 192 11.10 19.87 -11.24
N THR A 193 11.99 18.92 -11.54
CA THR A 193 13.43 19.10 -11.80
C THR A 193 13.81 18.93 -13.27
N GLY A 194 12.86 18.70 -14.18
CA GLY A 194 13.13 18.51 -15.62
C GLY A 194 13.79 17.17 -15.98
N LYS A 195 14.02 16.26 -15.01
CA LYS A 195 14.39 14.87 -15.30
C LYS A 195 13.14 14.08 -15.69
N LYS A 196 13.24 13.25 -16.73
CA LYS A 196 12.21 12.28 -17.10
C LYS A 196 12.36 11.05 -16.21
N GLN A 197 11.50 10.88 -15.22
CA GLN A 197 11.38 9.60 -14.53
C GLN A 197 10.51 8.68 -15.39
N LYS A 198 11.05 7.53 -15.83
CA LYS A 198 10.33 6.62 -16.73
C LYS A 198 9.19 5.95 -15.95
N GLY A 199 7.95 6.20 -16.32
CA GLY A 199 6.77 5.53 -15.77
C GLY A 199 6.83 3.99 -15.83
N LYS A 200 7.59 3.44 -16.79
CA LYS A 200 7.95 2.02 -16.84
C LYS A 200 8.55 1.48 -15.53
N ASP A 201 9.32 2.29 -14.80
CA ASP A 201 9.99 1.87 -13.57
C ASP A 201 9.01 1.73 -12.40
N GLU A 202 7.92 2.51 -12.35
CA GLU A 202 6.90 2.38 -11.29
C GLU A 202 6.02 1.13 -11.48
N ASN A 203 5.54 0.87 -12.71
CA ASN A 203 4.78 -0.36 -12.98
C ASN A 203 5.62 -1.62 -12.70
N GLN A 204 6.93 -1.57 -12.99
CA GLN A 204 7.83 -2.68 -12.72
C GLN A 204 7.98 -2.94 -11.21
N LYS A 205 8.01 -1.91 -10.36
CA LYS A 205 8.07 -2.08 -8.89
C LYS A 205 6.84 -2.81 -8.34
N ASP A 206 5.65 -2.48 -8.85
CA ASP A 206 4.41 -3.16 -8.48
C ASP A 206 4.43 -4.63 -8.95
N ILE A 207 4.87 -4.88 -10.19
CA ILE A 207 5.06 -6.25 -10.72
C ILE A 207 6.05 -7.04 -9.85
N ASP A 208 7.19 -6.46 -9.51
CA ASP A 208 8.21 -7.13 -8.71
C ASP A 208 7.71 -7.44 -7.29
N THR A 209 6.92 -6.54 -6.70
CA THR A 209 6.25 -6.76 -5.40
C THR A 209 5.33 -7.98 -5.48
N LEU A 210 4.42 -8.00 -6.47
CA LEU A 210 3.47 -9.10 -6.62
C LEU A 210 4.17 -10.43 -6.94
N ASN A 211 5.21 -10.43 -7.77
CA ASN A 211 6.00 -11.62 -8.09
C ASN A 211 6.73 -12.18 -6.86
N ARG A 212 7.25 -11.31 -5.97
CA ARG A 212 7.87 -11.74 -4.71
C ARG A 212 6.85 -12.43 -3.81
N LEU A 213 5.65 -11.86 -3.68
CA LEU A 213 4.58 -12.42 -2.85
C LEU A 213 4.13 -13.80 -3.38
N GLU A 214 3.93 -13.94 -4.69
CA GLU A 214 3.59 -15.23 -5.31
C GLU A 214 4.70 -16.27 -5.12
N LYS A 215 5.96 -15.89 -5.36
CA LYS A 215 7.10 -16.80 -5.23
C LYS A 215 7.29 -17.27 -3.78
N ALA A 216 7.00 -16.41 -2.81
CA ALA A 216 7.06 -16.74 -1.38
C ALA A 216 5.82 -17.51 -0.88
N GLY A 217 4.83 -17.77 -1.74
CA GLY A 217 3.59 -18.45 -1.35
C GLY A 217 2.68 -17.63 -0.44
N ILE A 218 2.94 -16.31 -0.30
CA ILE A 218 2.11 -15.41 0.52
C ILE A 218 0.77 -15.16 -0.16
N ILE A 219 0.74 -15.08 -1.49
CA ILE A 219 -0.49 -15.03 -2.29
C ILE A 219 -0.44 -16.13 -3.35
N PRO A 220 -1.59 -16.66 -3.80
CA PRO A 220 -1.63 -17.52 -4.98
C PRO A 220 -1.24 -16.73 -6.24
N PRO A 221 -0.87 -17.40 -7.34
CA PRO A 221 -0.71 -16.74 -8.64
C PRO A 221 -1.96 -15.95 -9.03
N ILE A 222 -1.78 -14.68 -9.38
CA ILE A 222 -2.86 -13.78 -9.80
C ILE A 222 -2.65 -13.25 -11.21
N THR A 223 -3.75 -12.87 -11.85
CA THR A 223 -3.74 -12.08 -13.08
C THR A 223 -3.51 -10.61 -12.74
N LYS A 224 -2.45 -10.02 -13.30
CA LYS A 224 -2.02 -8.64 -13.06
C LYS A 224 -2.09 -7.85 -14.37
N ILE A 225 -3.08 -6.99 -14.52
CA ILE A 225 -3.26 -6.16 -15.72
C ILE A 225 -2.92 -4.71 -15.37
N PHE A 226 -2.11 -4.05 -16.18
CA PHE A 226 -1.78 -2.63 -16.02
C PHE A 226 -2.41 -1.83 -17.17
N ALA A 227 -3.38 -0.99 -16.85
CA ALA A 227 -4.18 -0.26 -17.84
C ALA A 227 -4.17 1.25 -17.55
N GLN A 228 -4.30 2.07 -18.60
CA GLN A 228 -4.52 3.49 -18.40
C GLN A 228 -5.98 3.73 -18.01
N PRO A 229 -6.30 4.80 -17.24
CA PRO A 229 -7.70 5.14 -16.95
C PRO A 229 -8.52 5.46 -18.20
N THR A 230 -7.87 5.82 -19.32
CA THR A 230 -8.54 5.99 -20.63
C THR A 230 -8.91 4.66 -21.28
N ASP A 231 -8.29 3.56 -20.86
CA ASP A 231 -8.56 2.19 -21.32
C ASP A 231 -9.57 1.45 -20.47
N GLU A 232 -9.58 1.71 -19.16
CA GLU A 232 -10.51 1.11 -18.20
C GLU A 232 -11.16 2.19 -17.30
N PRO A 233 -12.41 2.60 -17.59
CA PRO A 233 -13.18 3.57 -16.80
C PRO A 233 -13.36 3.21 -15.32
N LEU A 234 -13.32 1.92 -14.96
CA LEU A 234 -13.47 1.50 -13.57
C LEU A 234 -12.26 1.88 -12.70
N LEU A 235 -11.11 2.20 -13.31
CA LEU A 235 -9.99 2.84 -12.60
C LEU A 235 -10.37 4.25 -12.08
N TRP A 236 -11.28 4.97 -12.74
CA TRP A 236 -11.80 6.23 -12.19
C TRP A 236 -12.59 6.02 -10.90
N GLY A 237 -13.23 4.85 -10.75
CA GLY A 237 -13.91 4.47 -9.51
C GLY A 237 -12.92 4.29 -8.37
N ALA A 238 -11.78 3.65 -8.63
CA ALA A 238 -10.71 3.49 -7.65
C ALA A 238 -10.08 4.84 -7.26
N ASP A 239 -9.79 5.72 -8.23
CA ASP A 239 -9.32 7.10 -8.00
C ASP A 239 -10.31 7.90 -7.13
N LEU A 240 -11.61 7.83 -7.44
CA LEU A 240 -12.65 8.48 -6.67
C LEU A 240 -12.73 7.96 -5.24
N LEU A 241 -12.61 6.64 -5.05
CA LEU A 241 -12.61 6.01 -3.74
C LEU A 241 -11.37 6.43 -2.93
N ALA A 242 -10.18 6.42 -3.54
CA ALA A 242 -8.95 6.87 -2.92
C ALA A 242 -9.06 8.35 -2.50
N TRP A 243 -9.54 9.21 -3.41
CA TRP A 243 -9.73 10.63 -3.13
C TRP A 243 -10.76 10.88 -2.01
N ALA A 244 -11.91 10.20 -2.03
CA ALA A 244 -12.94 10.34 -0.99
C ALA A 244 -12.43 9.85 0.38
N SER A 245 -11.68 8.74 0.39
CA SER A 245 -11.01 8.19 1.56
C SER A 245 -9.99 9.17 2.15
N ARG A 246 -9.22 9.86 1.30
CA ARG A 246 -8.31 10.92 1.74
C ARG A 246 -9.03 12.09 2.41
N HIS A 247 -10.22 12.48 1.94
CA HIS A 247 -11.00 13.53 2.63
C HIS A 247 -11.56 13.08 3.97
N LEU A 248 -11.89 11.79 4.11
CA LEU A 248 -12.19 11.21 5.40
C LEU A 248 -10.97 11.29 6.32
N VAL A 249 -9.84 10.72 5.91
CA VAL A 249 -8.63 10.62 6.76
C VAL A 249 -8.06 12.00 7.10
N ASN A 250 -7.95 12.91 6.13
CA ASN A 250 -7.30 14.21 6.34
C ASN A 250 -8.21 15.27 6.96
N ALA A 251 -9.51 15.20 6.69
CA ALA A 251 -10.44 16.27 7.03
C ALA A 251 -11.59 15.83 7.92
N THR A 252 -11.62 14.56 8.35
CA THR A 252 -12.75 13.96 9.07
C THR A 252 -14.07 14.19 8.31
N ASN A 253 -14.00 14.24 6.98
CA ASN A 253 -15.13 14.56 6.10
C ASN A 253 -15.67 13.29 5.44
N LEU A 254 -16.73 12.75 6.04
CA LEU A 254 -17.43 11.56 5.57
C LEU A 254 -18.46 11.82 4.47
N SER A 255 -18.82 13.08 4.22
CA SER A 255 -19.96 13.40 3.35
C SER A 255 -19.80 12.85 1.93
N TRP A 256 -18.58 12.70 1.43
CA TRP A 256 -18.32 12.11 0.12
C TRP A 256 -18.74 10.64 0.06
N LEU A 257 -18.34 9.83 1.05
CA LEU A 257 -18.65 8.41 1.12
C LEU A 257 -20.11 8.18 1.57
N ASP A 258 -20.50 8.76 2.71
CA ASP A 258 -21.80 8.51 3.35
C ASP A 258 -22.95 8.93 2.44
N ASN A 259 -22.89 10.13 1.88
CA ASN A 259 -23.97 10.58 1.02
C ASN A 259 -24.02 9.75 -0.27
N SER A 260 -22.88 9.27 -0.78
CA SER A 260 -22.84 8.42 -2.00
C SER A 260 -23.14 6.96 -1.70
N LYS A 261 -23.45 6.62 -0.43
CA LYS A 261 -23.77 5.27 0.03
C LYS A 261 -22.64 4.27 -0.26
N ILE A 262 -21.39 4.74 -0.30
CA ILE A 262 -20.23 3.88 -0.48
C ILE A 262 -19.82 3.37 0.91
N LYS A 263 -19.85 2.05 1.10
CA LYS A 263 -19.32 1.40 2.30
C LYS A 263 -18.00 0.68 1.99
N ALA A 264 -16.91 1.42 2.17
CA ALA A 264 -15.56 0.86 2.08
C ALA A 264 -15.11 0.29 3.42
N ARG A 265 -14.31 -0.77 3.37
CA ARG A 265 -13.61 -1.32 4.54
C ARG A 265 -12.18 -0.79 4.53
N PHE A 266 -11.76 -0.22 5.65
CA PHE A 266 -10.43 0.33 5.82
C PHE A 266 -9.55 -0.68 6.54
N LEU A 267 -8.41 -1.06 5.97
CA LEU A 267 -7.48 -2.02 6.56
C LEU A 267 -6.17 -1.31 6.91
N ASP A 268 -5.59 -1.64 8.06
CA ASP A 268 -4.20 -1.30 8.32
C ASP A 268 -3.28 -2.15 7.42
N SER A 269 -2.38 -1.50 6.69
CA SER A 269 -1.45 -2.20 5.81
C SER A 269 -0.50 -3.14 6.57
N HIS A 270 -0.20 -2.87 7.84
CA HIS A 270 0.80 -3.65 8.57
C HIS A 270 0.28 -4.95 9.18
N VAL A 271 -0.99 -5.01 9.59
CA VAL A 271 -1.57 -6.23 10.20
C VAL A 271 -2.83 -6.73 9.49
N GLN A 272 -3.29 -6.03 8.45
CA GLN A 272 -4.43 -6.39 7.61
C GLN A 272 -5.77 -6.47 8.38
N THR A 273 -5.83 -5.88 9.57
CA THR A 273 -7.05 -5.78 10.37
C THR A 273 -7.86 -4.55 9.97
N GLU A 274 -9.19 -4.68 10.04
CA GLU A 274 -10.09 -3.57 9.75
C GLU A 274 -10.04 -2.49 10.83
N LEU A 275 -9.87 -1.24 10.39
CA LEU A 275 -9.84 -0.03 11.21
C LEU A 275 -11.26 0.42 11.50
N LYS A 276 -11.82 -0.06 12.61
CA LYS A 276 -13.22 0.18 13.00
C LYS A 276 -13.46 1.65 13.32
N THR A 277 -12.44 2.37 13.79
CA THR A 277 -12.55 3.80 14.10
C THR A 277 -13.00 4.65 12.92
N LEU A 278 -12.74 4.23 11.67
CA LEU A 278 -13.21 4.92 10.46
C LEU A 278 -14.68 4.60 10.10
N ASN A 279 -15.21 3.51 10.67
CA ASN A 279 -16.56 2.99 10.39
C ASN A 279 -17.59 3.35 11.47
N VAL A 280 -17.17 3.89 12.62
CA VAL A 280 -18.07 4.31 13.71
C VAL A 280 -18.56 5.75 13.51
N ARG A 281 -19.76 6.08 14.00
CA ARG A 281 -20.33 7.44 13.99
C ARG A 281 -20.74 7.85 15.42
N PRO A 282 -20.51 9.11 15.84
CA PRO A 282 -19.85 10.19 15.09
C PRO A 282 -18.31 10.12 15.18
N LEU A 283 -17.60 10.51 14.11
CA LEU A 283 -16.13 10.54 14.08
C LEU A 283 -15.50 11.74 14.81
N ASN A 284 -16.31 12.66 15.34
CA ASN A 284 -15.84 13.92 15.92
C ASN A 284 -15.38 13.80 17.37
N GLN A 285 -15.47 12.61 17.97
CA GLN A 285 -14.92 12.36 19.29
C GLN A 285 -13.46 11.91 19.14
N PRO A 286 -12.50 12.71 19.64
CA PRO A 286 -11.12 12.29 19.65
C PRO A 286 -10.98 11.06 20.57
N SER A 287 -10.18 10.06 20.17
CA SER A 287 -9.60 9.14 21.15
C SER A 287 -8.98 9.97 22.28
N PRO A 288 -9.04 9.53 23.55
CA PRO A 288 -8.36 10.21 24.64
C PRO A 288 -6.95 10.56 24.19
N TYR A 289 -6.51 11.81 24.42
CA TYR A 289 -5.14 12.20 24.11
C TYR A 289 -4.21 11.34 24.96
N LYS A 290 -3.80 10.21 24.40
CA LYS A 290 -2.56 9.57 24.74
C LYS A 290 -1.50 10.42 24.05
N ARG A 291 -0.34 10.60 24.67
CA ARG A 291 0.84 10.88 23.83
C ARG A 291 0.78 9.83 22.73
N LEU A 292 0.78 10.26 21.46
CA LEU A 292 0.83 9.35 20.31
C LEU A 292 1.92 8.28 20.52
N TYR A 293 2.91 8.61 21.35
CA TYR A 293 4.07 7.83 21.72
C TYR A 293 4.18 7.72 23.26
N ASP A 294 3.50 6.74 23.85
CA ASP A 294 3.79 6.25 25.22
C ASP A 294 4.76 5.06 25.12
N GLU A 295 5.93 5.18 25.75
CA GLU A 295 6.98 4.14 25.79
C GLU A 295 6.46 2.79 26.31
N ASN A 296 5.43 2.80 27.16
CA ASN A 296 4.89 1.58 27.77
C ASN A 296 4.01 0.76 26.83
N THR A 297 3.36 1.38 25.83
CA THR A 297 2.47 0.66 24.90
C THR A 297 3.26 -0.17 23.87
N TYR A 298 4.54 0.17 23.65
CA TYR A 298 5.36 -0.44 22.60
C TYR A 298 6.34 -1.52 23.08
N ARG A 299 6.66 -1.58 24.38
CA ARG A 299 7.52 -2.64 24.92
C ARG A 299 6.88 -4.03 24.82
N GLU A 300 5.56 -4.11 24.73
CA GLU A 300 4.82 -5.37 24.57
C GLU A 300 4.74 -5.87 23.12
N ALA A 301 5.11 -5.05 22.13
CA ALA A 301 5.01 -5.38 20.70
C ALA A 301 6.24 -6.13 20.11
N GLY A 302 7.23 -6.47 20.93
CA GLY A 302 8.45 -7.15 20.48
C GLY A 302 9.55 -6.19 19.98
N THR A 303 10.72 -6.78 19.68
CA THR A 303 11.98 -6.15 19.22
C THR A 303 11.83 -5.04 18.15
N PRO A 304 12.85 -4.17 17.93
CA PRO A 304 12.83 -3.17 16.88
C PRO A 304 12.46 -3.78 15.52
N GLY A 305 11.40 -3.25 14.90
CA GLY A 305 10.87 -3.69 13.61
C GLY A 305 10.26 -2.52 12.84
N THR A 306 9.52 -2.80 11.76
CA THR A 306 9.07 -1.78 10.78
C THR A 306 8.36 -0.58 11.43
N ARG A 307 7.38 -0.79 12.32
CA ARG A 307 6.69 0.33 13.01
C ARG A 307 7.62 1.11 13.94
N THR A 308 8.46 0.41 14.69
CA THR A 308 9.37 1.03 15.68
C THR A 308 10.42 1.92 15.01
N GLU A 309 10.99 1.47 13.89
CA GLU A 309 11.98 2.22 13.11
C GLU A 309 11.37 3.47 12.46
N VAL A 310 10.16 3.36 11.92
CA VAL A 310 9.46 4.50 11.34
C VAL A 310 9.19 5.57 12.41
N GLU A 311 8.65 5.15 13.56
CA GLU A 311 8.33 6.07 14.66
C GLU A 311 9.58 6.70 15.29
N ALA A 312 10.75 6.08 15.15
CA ALA A 312 12.00 6.65 15.63
C ALA A 312 12.31 8.00 14.97
N THR A 313 11.91 8.22 13.70
CA THR A 313 12.13 9.50 13.01
C THR A 313 11.31 10.64 13.62
N TYR A 314 10.06 10.39 13.99
CA TYR A 314 9.20 11.36 14.66
C TYR A 314 9.67 11.63 16.10
N ARG A 315 10.10 10.60 16.83
CA ARG A 315 10.70 10.75 18.17
C ARG A 315 11.99 11.57 18.13
N ALA A 316 12.83 11.34 17.13
CA ALA A 316 14.05 12.11 16.95
C ALA A 316 13.75 13.60 16.68
N ALA A 317 12.66 13.90 15.96
CA ALA A 317 12.20 15.28 15.77
C ALA A 317 11.75 15.91 17.10
N GLU A 318 10.90 15.23 17.87
CA GLU A 318 10.46 15.70 19.19
C GLU A 318 11.64 15.93 20.14
N ALA A 319 12.63 15.02 20.14
CA ALA A 319 13.84 15.13 20.96
C ALA A 319 14.72 16.33 20.59
N ARG A 320 14.66 16.80 19.34
CA ARG A 320 15.31 18.04 18.89
C ARG A 320 14.53 19.31 19.23
N GLY A 321 13.33 19.17 19.80
CA GLY A 321 12.43 20.27 20.13
C GLY A 321 11.44 20.61 19.01
N ASP A 322 11.37 19.81 17.95
CA ASP A 322 10.37 20.01 16.90
C ASP A 322 8.98 19.60 17.42
N GLN A 323 7.96 20.33 16.99
CA GLN A 323 6.57 19.92 17.24
C GLN A 323 6.11 18.95 16.16
N VAL A 324 5.50 17.83 16.57
CA VAL A 324 4.88 16.85 15.66
C VAL A 324 3.36 16.98 15.73
N SER A 325 2.70 17.13 14.58
CA SER A 325 1.22 17.20 14.51
C SER A 325 0.59 15.82 14.69
N ALA A 326 -0.67 15.79 15.14
CA ALA A 326 -1.42 14.55 15.26
C ALA A 326 -1.91 13.98 13.92
N GLY A 327 -1.69 14.68 12.81
CA GLY A 327 -2.03 14.21 11.47
C GLY A 327 -1.60 15.14 10.33
N PRO A 328 -2.02 14.83 9.10
CA PRO A 328 -1.52 15.46 7.89
C PRO A 328 -2.11 16.85 7.59
N ASP A 329 -3.24 17.25 8.18
CA ASP A 329 -3.83 18.57 7.91
C ASP A 329 -3.10 19.66 8.71
N GLU A 330 -2.45 20.56 7.98
CA GLU A 330 -1.71 21.71 8.53
C GLU A 330 -2.61 22.81 9.10
N LYS A 331 -3.92 22.81 8.78
CA LYS A 331 -4.82 23.93 9.08
C LYS A 331 -5.55 23.74 10.40
N SER A 332 -5.80 22.51 10.83
CA SER A 332 -6.58 22.23 12.03
C SER A 332 -6.38 20.82 12.59
N GLU A 333 -5.97 20.73 13.84
CA GLU A 333 -5.93 19.44 14.58
C GLU A 333 -7.31 18.76 14.69
N ARG A 334 -8.41 19.51 14.60
CA ARG A 334 -9.76 18.93 14.58
C ARG A 334 -10.03 18.12 13.31
N LYS A 335 -9.35 18.44 12.21
CA LYS A 335 -9.47 17.70 10.95
C LYS A 335 -8.70 16.38 10.96
N ASN A 336 -7.67 16.31 11.79
CA ASN A 336 -6.82 15.13 11.98
C ASN A 336 -7.44 14.04 12.88
N ILE A 337 -8.68 14.20 13.37
CA ILE A 337 -9.28 13.23 14.31
C ILE A 337 -9.39 11.84 13.69
N ALA A 338 -9.89 11.73 12.46
CA ALA A 338 -10.01 10.44 11.77
C ALA A 338 -8.64 9.76 11.57
N TYR A 339 -7.65 10.50 11.06
CA TYR A 339 -6.27 10.03 10.95
C TYR A 339 -5.73 9.53 12.28
N ARG A 340 -5.80 10.35 13.33
CA ARG A 340 -5.26 10.01 14.64
C ARG A 340 -5.92 8.76 15.21
N ASN A 341 -7.25 8.69 15.21
CA ASN A 341 -7.96 7.55 15.77
C ASN A 341 -7.62 6.26 15.01
N ALA A 342 -7.51 6.32 13.68
CA ALA A 342 -7.14 5.16 12.86
C ALA A 342 -5.68 4.75 13.07
N LYS A 343 -4.75 5.72 13.17
CA LYS A 343 -3.35 5.45 13.51
C LYS A 343 -3.26 4.82 14.90
N ASP A 344 -3.93 5.38 15.91
CA ASP A 344 -3.93 4.85 17.28
C ASP A 344 -4.47 3.41 17.33
N GLU A 345 -5.52 3.09 16.59
CA GLU A 345 -6.07 1.73 16.46
C GLU A 345 -5.06 0.78 15.80
N ALA A 346 -4.43 1.22 14.70
CA ALA A 346 -3.41 0.44 14.00
C ALA A 346 -2.22 0.13 14.93
N MET A 347 -1.73 1.14 15.66
CA MET A 347 -0.59 0.99 16.57
C MET A 347 -0.93 0.18 17.82
N GLY A 348 -2.19 0.22 18.27
CA GLY A 348 -2.68 -0.61 19.37
C GLY A 348 -2.86 -2.09 19.02
N THR A 349 -2.79 -2.45 17.74
CA THR A 349 -2.91 -3.83 17.28
C THR A 349 -1.52 -4.48 17.18
N PRO A 350 -1.22 -5.54 17.95
CA PRO A 350 0.08 -6.22 17.90
C PRO A 350 0.40 -6.73 16.49
N MET A 351 1.68 -6.64 16.08
CA MET A 351 2.13 -7.15 14.79
C MET A 351 2.66 -8.58 14.92
N PRO A 352 2.02 -9.58 14.28
CA PRO A 352 2.57 -10.94 14.25
C PRO A 352 3.84 -11.02 13.40
N ALA A 353 4.73 -11.95 13.74
CA ALA A 353 5.98 -12.20 12.99
C ALA A 353 5.71 -12.57 11.51
N GLU A 354 4.62 -13.31 11.24
CA GLU A 354 4.16 -13.63 9.89
C GLU A 354 3.89 -12.36 9.07
N LYS A 355 3.27 -11.34 9.68
CA LYS A 355 2.98 -10.07 9.01
C LYS A 355 4.24 -9.24 8.80
N GLU A 356 5.18 -9.24 9.76
CA GLU A 356 6.49 -8.62 9.55
C GLU A 356 7.24 -9.21 8.36
N PHE A 357 7.16 -10.54 8.21
CA PHE A 357 7.74 -11.26 7.09
C PHE A 357 7.04 -10.94 5.76
N GLU A 358 5.70 -10.96 5.73
CA GLU A 358 4.93 -10.58 4.54
C GLU A 358 5.31 -9.18 4.03
N LEU A 359 5.38 -8.20 4.94
CA LEU A 359 5.78 -6.83 4.60
C LEU A 359 7.21 -6.77 4.05
N ALA A 360 8.14 -7.54 4.63
CA ALA A 360 9.51 -7.62 4.15
C ALA A 360 9.62 -8.21 2.73
N VAL A 361 8.87 -9.28 2.45
CA VAL A 361 8.79 -9.86 1.10
C VAL A 361 8.17 -8.87 0.12
N GLY A 362 7.08 -8.21 0.53
CA GLY A 362 6.43 -7.16 -0.25
C GLY A 362 7.38 -6.05 -0.65
N ARG A 363 8.07 -5.45 0.33
CA ARG A 363 9.10 -4.42 0.09
C ARG A 363 10.30 -4.93 -0.71
N GLY A 364 10.62 -6.22 -0.58
CA GLY A 364 11.80 -6.84 -1.19
C GLY A 364 13.11 -6.62 -0.41
N TYR A 365 13.04 -6.14 0.83
CA TYR A 365 14.19 -5.97 1.72
C TYR A 365 13.78 -5.97 3.21
N LEU A 366 14.75 -6.30 4.08
CA LEU A 366 14.60 -6.20 5.54
C LEU A 366 14.82 -4.76 5.99
N THR A 367 14.04 -4.26 6.95
CA THR A 367 14.41 -3.01 7.65
C THR A 367 15.69 -3.20 8.47
N GLU A 368 16.28 -2.13 9.02
CA GLU A 368 17.58 -2.27 9.71
C GLU A 368 17.47 -3.15 10.96
N GLY A 369 16.42 -2.98 11.76
CA GLY A 369 16.14 -3.81 12.93
C GLY A 369 15.80 -5.26 12.56
N GLN A 370 15.07 -5.47 11.46
CA GLN A 370 14.83 -6.82 10.94
C GLN A 370 16.13 -7.50 10.48
N ALA A 371 17.02 -6.74 9.84
CA ALA A 371 18.34 -7.21 9.42
C ALA A 371 19.23 -7.56 10.62
N GLU A 372 19.28 -6.73 11.65
CA GLU A 372 20.03 -7.00 12.88
C GLU A 372 19.53 -8.25 13.61
N LYS A 373 18.20 -8.42 13.69
CA LYS A 373 17.58 -9.62 14.27
C LYS A 373 17.94 -10.86 13.47
N PHE A 374 17.84 -10.79 12.14
CA PHE A 374 18.24 -11.88 11.25
C PHE A 374 19.73 -12.23 11.42
N ASP A 375 20.62 -11.24 11.45
CA ASP A 375 22.06 -11.44 11.59
C ASP A 375 22.39 -12.10 12.97
N ALA A 376 21.67 -11.74 14.04
CA ALA A 376 21.82 -12.33 15.37
C ALA A 376 21.30 -13.79 15.44
N GLU A 377 20.18 -14.07 14.79
CA GLU A 377 19.59 -15.41 14.72
C GLU A 377 20.49 -16.38 13.94
N VAL A 378 21.03 -15.91 12.80
CA VAL A 378 22.01 -16.67 12.01
C VAL A 378 23.29 -16.94 12.81
N ALA A 379 23.77 -15.98 13.61
CA ALA A 379 24.98 -16.15 14.42
C ALA A 379 24.82 -17.18 15.56
N THR A 380 23.60 -17.47 15.98
CA THR A 380 23.30 -18.38 17.10
C THR A 380 22.78 -19.75 16.65
N SER A 381 22.38 -19.88 15.38
CA SER A 381 21.92 -21.14 14.80
C SER A 381 23.08 -22.12 14.61
N SER A 382 23.03 -23.23 15.34
CA SER A 382 24.04 -24.31 15.31
C SER A 382 23.46 -25.68 14.95
N GLU A 383 22.17 -25.73 14.59
CA GLU A 383 21.44 -26.97 14.32
C GLU A 383 21.32 -27.26 12.82
N PRO A 384 21.37 -28.54 12.41
CA PRO A 384 21.07 -28.93 11.04
C PRO A 384 19.61 -28.59 10.71
N MET A 385 19.43 -27.69 9.75
CA MET A 385 18.12 -27.18 9.34
C MET A 385 17.41 -28.17 8.40
N ASP A 386 16.10 -28.27 8.55
CA ASP A 386 15.25 -28.93 7.56
C ASP A 386 15.16 -28.08 6.26
N PRO A 387 14.69 -28.67 5.16
CA PRO A 387 14.63 -27.99 3.86
C PRO A 387 13.75 -26.72 3.82
N GLU A 388 12.65 -26.67 4.57
CA GLU A 388 11.72 -25.52 4.58
C GLU A 388 12.33 -24.34 5.34
N THR A 389 12.97 -24.62 6.47
CA THR A 389 13.75 -23.63 7.23
C THR A 389 14.90 -23.08 6.38
N LYS A 390 15.57 -23.94 5.61
CA LYS A 390 16.65 -23.53 4.70
C LYS A 390 16.15 -22.59 3.59
N GLU A 391 15.04 -22.91 2.94
CA GLU A 391 14.44 -22.08 1.89
C GLU A 391 14.00 -20.72 2.44
N SER A 392 13.40 -20.71 3.64
CA SER A 392 13.01 -19.49 4.34
C SER A 392 14.21 -18.59 4.67
N LEU A 393 15.31 -19.18 5.14
CA LEU A 393 16.56 -18.45 5.42
C LEU A 393 17.24 -17.94 4.15
N GLU A 394 17.21 -18.70 3.05
CA GLU A 394 17.72 -18.24 1.76
C GLU A 394 16.93 -17.02 1.25
N LEU A 395 15.60 -17.02 1.44
CA LEU A 395 14.75 -15.88 1.14
C LEU A 395 15.08 -14.66 2.02
N LEU A 396 15.17 -14.84 3.34
CA LEU A 396 15.56 -13.75 4.26
C LEU A 396 16.96 -13.20 3.95
N ALA A 397 17.92 -14.06 3.58
CA ALA A 397 19.26 -13.65 3.15
C ALA A 397 19.23 -12.86 1.82
N MET A 398 18.34 -13.20 0.89
CA MET A 398 18.11 -12.39 -0.32
C MET A 398 17.54 -11.02 0.02
N LEU A 399 16.55 -10.94 0.92
CA LEU A 399 15.97 -9.68 1.38
C LEU A 399 17.01 -8.82 2.12
N ARG A 400 17.87 -9.44 2.94
CA ARG A 400 18.97 -8.77 3.66
C ARG A 400 19.97 -8.07 2.73
N LYS A 401 20.22 -8.64 1.54
CA LYS A 401 21.09 -8.01 0.51
C LYS A 401 20.49 -6.71 -0.05
N GLY A 402 19.16 -6.58 -0.01
CA GLY A 402 18.46 -5.36 -0.40
C GLY A 402 18.54 -4.25 0.65
N THR A 403 18.87 -4.58 1.91
CA THR A 403 19.07 -3.62 3.00
C THR A 403 20.45 -2.98 2.86
N GLY A 404 20.49 -1.71 2.49
CA GLY A 404 21.72 -0.96 2.19
C GLY A 404 22.63 -0.68 3.40
N THR A 405 23.08 -1.69 4.14
CA THR A 405 24.14 -1.57 5.17
C THR A 405 24.88 -2.90 5.39
N LYS A 406 26.21 -2.84 5.22
CA LYS A 406 27.30 -3.82 5.51
C LYS A 406 27.26 -5.18 4.79
N THR A 407 28.47 -5.67 4.52
CA THR A 407 28.86 -6.78 3.65
C THR A 407 27.94 -8.00 3.77
N PRO A 408 27.43 -8.56 2.65
CA PRO A 408 26.57 -9.72 2.68
C PRO A 408 27.31 -10.94 3.25
N VAL A 409 26.74 -11.58 4.28
CA VAL A 409 27.15 -12.93 4.66
C VAL A 409 26.73 -13.85 3.51
N LYS A 410 27.71 -14.49 2.86
CA LYS A 410 27.40 -15.43 1.77
C LYS A 410 26.65 -16.63 2.36
N PRO A 411 25.66 -17.22 1.66
CA PRO A 411 25.03 -18.48 2.08
C PRO A 411 26.05 -19.59 2.38
N GLU A 412 27.19 -19.58 1.66
CA GLU A 412 28.33 -20.49 1.87
C GLU A 412 29.05 -20.26 3.22
N GLN A 413 29.04 -19.03 3.75
CA GLN A 413 29.61 -18.70 5.06
C GLN A 413 28.70 -19.16 6.22
N VAL A 414 27.39 -19.31 5.98
CA VAL A 414 26.44 -19.90 6.95
C VAL A 414 26.75 -21.38 7.18
N GLN A 415 27.14 -22.12 6.14
CA GLN A 415 27.58 -23.50 6.27
C GLN A 415 28.97 -23.65 6.91
N GLN A 416 29.89 -22.70 6.66
CA GLN A 416 31.24 -22.73 7.24
C GLN A 416 31.27 -22.35 8.72
N ALA A 417 30.38 -21.45 9.18
CA ALA A 417 30.28 -21.10 10.60
C ALA A 417 29.79 -22.29 11.46
N ALA A 418 28.85 -23.09 10.95
CA ALA A 418 28.38 -24.31 11.61
C ALA A 418 29.46 -25.42 11.66
N ALA A 419 30.31 -25.51 10.64
CA ALA A 419 31.41 -26.49 10.60
C ALA A 419 32.59 -26.10 11.51
N GLN A 420 32.89 -24.81 11.66
CA GLN A 420 34.04 -24.34 12.46
C GLN A 420 33.78 -24.41 13.98
N GLN A 421 32.52 -24.36 14.44
CA GLN A 421 32.19 -24.56 15.87
C GLN A 421 32.31 -26.02 16.35
N GLN A 422 32.42 -27.00 15.44
CA GLN A 422 32.68 -28.41 15.84
C GLN A 422 34.16 -28.70 16.14
N VAL A 423 35.10 -27.83 15.76
CA VAL A 423 36.55 -28.07 15.92
C VAL A 423 37.11 -27.46 17.23
N HIS A 424 36.31 -26.66 17.95
CA HIS A 424 36.68 -26.10 19.26
C HIS A 424 35.64 -26.45 20.34
N ARG A 425 35.49 -27.75 20.62
CA ARG A 425 35.15 -28.19 21.97
C ARG A 425 36.45 -28.44 22.74
N PRO A 426 36.73 -27.72 23.84
CA PRO A 426 37.74 -28.18 24.79
C PRO A 426 37.29 -29.54 25.33
N GLN A 427 38.15 -30.54 25.25
CA GLN A 427 37.95 -31.79 25.99
C GLN A 427 37.85 -31.46 27.47
N VAL A 428 36.66 -31.62 28.04
CA VAL A 428 36.45 -31.61 29.48
C VAL A 428 37.03 -32.91 30.02
N ASN A 429 38.25 -32.82 30.57
CA ASN A 429 38.84 -33.91 31.34
C ASN A 429 38.00 -34.12 32.61
N GLN A 430 37.31 -35.25 32.66
CA GLN A 430 36.84 -35.83 33.92
C GLN A 430 38.06 -36.33 34.69
N SER A 431 38.27 -35.84 35.92
CA SER A 431 39.02 -36.61 36.92
C SER A 431 38.28 -36.54 38.25
N HIS A 432 37.92 -37.74 38.73
CA HIS A 432 37.37 -38.04 40.03
C HIS A 432 38.47 -38.06 41.10
N GLY A 433 38.08 -37.73 42.34
CA GLY A 433 38.70 -38.18 43.61
C GLY A 433 40.12 -37.66 43.87
N GLY A 434 40.44 -37.03 44.99
CA GLY A 434 40.04 -37.30 46.36
C GLY A 434 41.31 -37.53 47.20
N VAL A 435 41.22 -37.16 48.48
CA VAL A 435 42.07 -37.55 49.62
C VAL A 435 43.29 -36.66 49.97
N GLU A 436 43.18 -36.08 51.19
CA GLU A 436 44.13 -35.89 52.31
C GLU A 436 45.64 -35.89 52.00
N LEU A 437 46.49 -35.01 52.56
CA LEU A 437 46.60 -34.42 53.91
C LEU A 437 47.08 -32.96 53.84
#